data_AF-A0A5E4KP95-F1
#
_entry.id   AF-A0A5E4KP95-F1
#
_cell.length_a   1.000
_cell.length_b   1.000
_cell.length_c   1.000
_cell.angle_alpha   90.00
_cell.angle_beta   90.00
_cell.angle_gamma   90.00
#
_symmetry.space_group_name_H-M   'P 1'
#
loop_
_entity.id
_entity.type
_entity.pdbx_description
1 polymer ?
#
loop_
_entity_poly.entity_id
_entity_poly.type
_entity_poly.pdbx_seq_one_letter_code
_entity_poly.pdbx_strand_id
1 'polypeptide(L)' 'MKEENGKLTLSYGAFSRFTVWVDKKKMFVDSESGKGAGDEVILDTNKRYRVFLEEATGYTAKERLAKAKKQVQGA' A
#
# COMPACT_ATOMS: atom_id res chain seq x y z
N MET A 1 6.93 -9.76 10.87
CA MET A 1 6.62 -8.31 10.98
C MET A 1 7.73 -7.69 11.80
N LYS A 2 8.34 -6.61 11.31
CA LYS A 2 9.44 -5.87 11.96
C LYS A 2 9.08 -4.40 12.00
N GLU A 3 9.37 -3.72 13.11
CA GLU A 3 9.21 -2.28 13.25
C GLU A 3 10.58 -1.66 13.50
N GLU A 4 10.99 -0.73 12.64
CA GLU A 4 12.28 -0.03 12.75
C GLU A 4 12.10 1.43 12.36
N ASN A 5 12.52 2.36 13.22
CA ASN A 5 12.47 3.81 12.97
C ASN A 5 11.07 4.34 12.59
N GLY A 6 10.01 3.80 13.22
CA GLY A 6 8.61 4.17 12.91
C GLY A 6 8.12 3.67 11.56
N LYS A 7 8.88 2.78 10.90
CA LYS A 7 8.47 2.05 9.70
C LYS A 7 8.13 0.63 10.07
N LEU A 8 6.95 0.20 9.64
CA LEU A 8 6.46 -1.15 9.83
C LEU A 8 6.68 -1.97 8.55
N THR A 9 7.49 -3.01 8.62
CA THR A 9 7.78 -3.91 7.50
C THR A 9 7.20 -5.31 7.74
N LEU A 10 6.45 -5.83 6.80
CA LEU A 10 5.89 -7.18 6.81
C LEU A 10 5.91 -7.81 5.42
N SER A 11 5.61 -9.10 5.36
CA SER A 11 5.36 -9.85 4.12
C SER A 11 3.92 -10.33 4.16
N TYR A 12 3.18 -10.18 3.06
CA TYR A 12 1.76 -10.56 3.02
C TYR A 12 1.32 -10.94 1.61
N GLY A 13 0.74 -12.13 1.46
CA GLY A 13 0.22 -12.62 0.19
C GLY A 13 1.30 -12.60 -0.91
N ALA A 14 1.05 -11.83 -1.98
CA ALA A 14 1.99 -11.65 -3.08
C ALA A 14 3.15 -10.67 -2.78
N PHE A 15 3.12 -9.94 -1.66
CA PHE A 15 4.20 -9.02 -1.28
C PHE A 15 5.34 -9.75 -0.56
N SER A 16 6.52 -9.75 -1.18
CA SER A 16 7.77 -10.20 -0.54
C SER A 16 8.24 -9.21 0.52
N ARG A 17 8.04 -7.90 0.29
CA ARG A 17 8.27 -6.83 1.27
C ARG A 17 7.13 -5.81 1.20
N PHE A 18 6.58 -5.44 2.34
CA PHE A 18 5.54 -4.43 2.47
C PHE A 18 5.85 -3.55 3.67
N THR A 19 6.27 -2.32 3.39
CA THR A 19 6.71 -1.34 4.39
C THR A 19 5.75 -0.17 4.42
N VAL A 20 5.27 0.19 5.60
CA VAL A 20 4.32 1.28 5.81
C VAL A 20 4.85 2.21 6.89
N TRP A 21 4.72 3.51 6.67
CA TRP A 21 5.03 4.51 7.69
C TRP A 21 4.19 5.77 7.50
N VAL A 22 4.08 6.56 8.56
CA VAL A 22 3.40 7.86 8.51
C VAL A 22 4.43 8.95 8.71
N ASP A 23 4.47 9.92 7.80
CA ASP A 23 5.28 11.13 7.91
C ASP A 23 4.43 12.37 7.61
N LYS A 24 4.53 13.41 8.46
CA LYS A 24 3.86 14.72 8.31
C LYS A 24 2.41 14.63 7.83
N LYS A 25 1.60 13.76 8.46
CA LYS A 25 0.17 13.49 8.17
C LYS A 25 -0.12 12.77 6.84
N LYS A 26 0.90 12.21 6.19
CA LYS A 26 0.76 11.36 5.01
C LYS A 26 1.24 9.96 5.33
N MET A 27 0.47 8.97 4.87
CA MET A 27 0.88 7.58 4.91
C MET A 27 1.69 7.27 3.64
N PHE A 28 2.79 6.57 3.82
CA PHE A 28 3.64 6.08 2.75
C PHE A 28 3.67 4.57 2.78
N VAL A 29 3.71 3.98 1.59
CA VAL A 29 3.78 2.54 1.41
C VAL A 29 4.88 2.25 0.39
N ASP A 30 5.79 1.35 0.74
CA ASP A 30 6.77 0.74 -0.15
C ASP A 30 6.49 -0.76 -0.21
N SER A 31 6.14 -1.25 -1.40
CA SER A 31 5.74 -2.64 -1.62
C SER A 31 6.58 -3.27 -2.72
N GLU A 32 7.11 -4.46 -2.46
CA GLU A 32 7.78 -5.32 -3.42
C GLU A 32 7.00 -6.64 -3.55
N SER A 33 6.67 -7.00 -4.79
CA SER A 33 5.96 -8.26 -5.09
C SER A 33 6.95 -9.39 -5.35
N GLY A 34 6.68 -10.56 -4.78
CA GLY A 34 7.41 -11.78 -5.09
C GLY A 34 6.99 -12.37 -6.45
N LYS A 35 7.92 -12.97 -7.19
CA LYS A 35 7.63 -13.63 -8.48
C LYS A 35 6.98 -15.01 -8.38
N GLY A 36 6.79 -15.53 -7.16
CA GLY A 36 6.32 -16.90 -6.91
C GLY A 36 4.85 -17.01 -6.50
N ALA A 37 4.11 -15.91 -6.40
CA ALA A 37 2.71 -15.94 -6.01
C ALA A 37 1.83 -16.32 -7.21
N GLY A 38 0.87 -17.23 -7.02
CA GLY A 38 -0.12 -17.56 -8.04
C GLY A 38 -1.14 -16.44 -8.24
N ASP A 39 -1.77 -16.41 -9.42
CA ASP A 39 -2.71 -15.35 -9.83
C ASP A 39 -3.83 -15.10 -8.81
N GLU A 40 -4.40 -16.15 -8.22
CA GLU A 40 -5.44 -16.04 -7.20
C GLU A 40 -4.94 -15.28 -5.96
N VAL A 41 -3.71 -15.57 -5.52
CA VAL A 41 -3.07 -14.90 -4.38
C VAL A 41 -2.78 -13.44 -4.73
N ILE A 42 -2.33 -13.15 -5.96
CA ILE A 42 -2.10 -11.79 -6.43
C ILE A 42 -3.40 -10.98 -6.41
N LEU A 43 -4.50 -11.56 -6.91
CA LEU A 43 -5.80 -10.91 -6.95
C LEU A 43 -6.35 -10.66 -5.54
N ASP A 44 -6.29 -11.64 -4.63
CA ASP A 44 -6.71 -11.48 -3.24
C ASP A 44 -5.86 -10.43 -2.49
N THR A 45 -4.53 -10.49 -2.68
CA THR A 45 -3.59 -9.53 -2.09
C THR A 45 -3.92 -8.10 -2.54
N ASN A 46 -4.15 -7.89 -3.83
CA ASN A 46 -4.52 -6.59 -4.36
C ASN A 46 -5.87 -6.09 -3.82
N LYS A 47 -6.86 -6.99 -3.66
CA LYS A 47 -8.16 -6.62 -3.08
C LYS A 47 -8.00 -6.15 -1.63
N ARG A 48 -7.28 -6.92 -0.81
CA ARG A 48 -7.03 -6.58 0.60
C ARG A 48 -6.17 -5.34 0.75
N TYR A 49 -5.18 -5.14 -0.13
CA TYR A 49 -4.38 -3.93 -0.15
C TYR A 49 -5.24 -2.67 -0.36
N ARG A 50 -6.24 -2.73 -1.25
CA ARG A 50 -7.15 -1.61 -1.49
C ARG A 50 -8.01 -1.29 -0.28
N VAL A 51 -8.50 -2.32 0.43
CA VAL A 51 -9.27 -2.20 1.68
C VAL A 51 -8.40 -1.59 2.78
N PHE A 52 -7.20 -2.12 2.98
CA PHE A 52 -6.25 -1.61 3.95
C PHE A 52 -5.98 -0.11 3.76
N LEU A 53 -5.70 0.33 2.52
CA LEU A 53 -5.49 1.74 2.24
C LEU A 53 -6.74 2.59 2.50
N GLU A 54 -7.94 2.03 2.28
CA GLU A 54 -9.19 2.76 2.51
C GLU A 54 -9.47 2.93 3.99
N GLU A 55 -9.27 1.88 4.79
CA GLU A 55 -9.39 1.93 6.24
C GLU A 55 -8.31 2.81 6.88
N ALA A 56 -7.07 2.73 6.39
CA ALA A 56 -5.94 3.47 6.95
C ALA A 56 -5.97 4.97 6.62
N THR A 57 -6.50 5.37 5.45
CA THR A 57 -6.51 6.77 5.02
C THR A 57 -7.90 7.41 4.96
N GLY A 58 -8.98 6.62 5.09
CA GLY A 58 -10.36 7.06 4.88
C GLY A 58 -10.68 7.44 3.43
N TYR A 59 -9.85 7.06 2.46
CA TYR A 59 -10.05 7.39 1.04
C TYR A 59 -10.35 6.14 0.25
N THR A 60 -11.45 6.18 -0.50
CA THR A 60 -11.78 5.14 -1.47
C THR A 60 -10.72 5.06 -2.57
N ALA A 61 -10.63 3.92 -3.25
CA ALA A 61 -9.73 3.77 -4.40
C ALA A 61 -9.90 4.87 -5.47
N LYS A 62 -11.13 5.36 -5.68
CA LYS A 62 -11.45 6.44 -6.62
C LYS A 62 -10.89 7.79 -6.16
N GLU A 63 -11.06 8.11 -4.89
CA GLU A 63 -10.54 9.36 -4.31
C GLU A 63 -9.01 9.38 -4.27
N ARG A 64 -8.37 8.24 -3.96
CA ARG A 64 -6.92 8.10 -4.03
C ARG A 64 -6.40 8.35 -5.44
N LEU A 65 -7.04 7.80 -6.47
CA LEU A 65 -6.68 8.04 -7.87
C LEU A 65 -6.83 9.52 -8.25
N ALA A 66 -7.94 10.16 -7.85
CA ALA A 66 -8.16 11.58 -8.12
C ALA A 66 -7.11 12.48 -7.45
N LYS A 67 -6.74 12.18 -6.19
CA LYS A 67 -5.68 12.90 -5.47
C LYS A 67 -4.31 12.69 -6.10
N ALA A 68 -3.97 11.44 -6.44
CA ALA A 68 -2.69 11.13 -7.09
C ALA A 68 -2.54 11.88 -8.42
N LYS A 69 -3.60 11.90 -9.25
CA LYS A 69 -3.62 12.67 -10.50
C LYS A 69 -3.43 14.17 -10.27
N LYS A 70 -4.15 14.76 -9.30
CA LYS A 70 -3.98 16.18 -8.95
C LYS A 70 -2.57 16.51 -8.49
N GLN A 71 -1.92 15.61 -7.76
CA GLN A 71 -0.57 15.82 -7.24
C GLN A 71 0.50 15.75 -8.35
N VAL A 72 0.23 15.04 -9.45
CA VAL A 72 1.12 14.94 -10.63
C VAL A 72 0.84 16.04 -11.65
N GLN A 73 -0.41 16.46 -11.83
CA GLN A 73 -0.79 17.53 -12.77
C GLN A 73 -0.53 18.95 -12.26
N GLY A 74 -0.18 19.10 -10.98
CA GLY A 74 0.17 20.38 -10.37
C GLY A 74 1.69 20.62 -10.22
N ALA A 75 2.53 19.87 -10.93
CA ALA A 75 3.99 19.99 -10.94
C ALA A 75 4.49 20.47 -12.31
#